data_AF-A0A1H8M7T1-F1
#
_entry.id   AF-A0A1H8M7T1-F1
#
_cell.length_a   1.000
_cell.length_b   1.000
_cell.length_c   1.000
_cell.angle_alpha   90.00
_cell.angle_beta   90.00
_cell.angle_gamma   90.00
#
_symmetry.space_group_name_H-M   'P 1'
#
loop_
_entity.id
_entity.type
_entity.pdbx_description
1 polymer ?
#
loop_
_entity_poly.entity_id
_entity_poly.type
_entity_poly.pdbx_seq_one_letter_code
_entity_poly.pdbx_strand_id
1 'polypeptide(L)'
;MQFQLEPFGKCKIFKDEDGNKNFACVLNDVQRVVLIPSEELYELITLRLIEKNEKPSKSRIHSIMDELKALAIQVEDKEDIKIRYTMGNDCLYINRGSGNRQIRITKDKKNGIQCVKGRRVKFRSSKYIGELDYQHNVKADFDLFWKYAPVSNENDQLLLLAFMVNACFPNNEYPILLITGAPGSGKTTLTEFILDVRNLRVVYR
;
A
#
# COMPACT_ATOMS: atom_id res chain seq x y z
N MET A 1 0.57 -17.66 -13.27
CA MET A 1 1.71 -18.58 -13.56
C MET A 1 2.75 -18.59 -12.43
N GLN A 2 3.07 -19.75 -11.86
CA GLN A 2 4.18 -19.94 -10.91
C GLN A 2 5.41 -20.52 -11.63
N PHE A 3 6.62 -20.11 -11.24
CA PHE A 3 7.87 -20.54 -11.89
C PHE A 3 9.07 -20.35 -10.94
N GLN A 4 10.24 -20.85 -11.33
CA GLN A 4 11.50 -20.53 -10.67
C GLN A 4 12.30 -19.55 -11.50
N LEU A 5 12.90 -18.56 -10.85
CA LEU A 5 13.76 -17.57 -11.48
C LEU A 5 14.91 -17.25 -10.54
N GLU A 6 16.14 -17.48 -10.96
CA GLU A 6 17.30 -16.94 -10.24
C GLU A 6 17.41 -15.43 -10.49
N PRO A 7 17.62 -14.60 -9.46
CA PRO A 7 18.06 -14.95 -8.09
C PRO A 7 16.93 -15.10 -7.04
N PHE A 8 15.67 -15.12 -7.45
CA PHE A 8 14.50 -15.06 -6.57
C PHE A 8 14.00 -16.42 -6.06
N GLY A 9 14.34 -17.52 -6.73
CA GLY A 9 13.75 -18.83 -6.44
C GLY A 9 12.29 -18.90 -6.92
N LYS A 10 11.36 -19.33 -6.05
CA LYS A 10 9.93 -19.48 -6.42
C LYS A 10 9.23 -18.13 -6.56
N CYS A 11 8.69 -17.89 -7.74
CA CYS A 11 8.03 -16.64 -8.15
C CYS A 11 6.63 -16.89 -8.73
N LYS A 12 5.86 -15.82 -8.84
CA LYS A 12 4.55 -15.81 -9.52
C LYS A 12 4.41 -14.57 -10.39
N ILE A 13 3.85 -14.73 -11.59
CA ILE A 13 3.32 -13.62 -12.40
C ILE A 13 1.81 -13.82 -12.59
N PHE A 14 1.07 -12.72 -12.53
CA PHE A 14 -0.39 -12.65 -12.66
C PHE A 14 -0.82 -11.26 -13.13
N LYS A 15 -2.05 -11.12 -13.63
CA LYS A 15 -2.67 -9.84 -13.95
C LYS A 15 -3.51 -9.35 -12.77
N ASP A 16 -3.65 -8.04 -12.60
CA ASP A 16 -4.69 -7.48 -11.73
C ASP A 16 -6.02 -7.29 -12.49
N GLU A 17 -7.03 -6.77 -11.80
CA GLU A 17 -8.37 -6.51 -12.37
C GLU A 17 -8.31 -5.57 -13.59
N ASP A 18 -7.42 -4.57 -13.53
CA ASP A 18 -7.14 -3.60 -14.59
C ASP A 18 -6.26 -4.16 -15.73
N GLY A 19 -5.81 -5.42 -15.60
CA GLY A 19 -4.96 -6.09 -16.58
C GLY A 19 -3.47 -5.76 -16.48
N ASN A 20 -3.04 -5.00 -15.46
CA ASN A 20 -1.62 -4.76 -15.23
C ASN A 20 -0.93 -6.06 -14.81
N LYS A 21 0.30 -6.24 -15.30
CA LYS A 21 1.12 -7.43 -15.02
C LYS A 21 1.89 -7.22 -13.74
N ASN A 22 1.79 -8.18 -12.82
CA ASN A 22 2.41 -8.11 -11.50
C ASN A 22 3.37 -9.30 -11.32
N PHE A 23 4.55 -9.00 -10.77
CA PHE A 23 5.53 -9.99 -10.31
C PHE A 23 5.42 -10.12 -8.79
N ALA A 24 5.34 -11.35 -8.29
CA ALA A 24 5.39 -11.65 -6.87
C ALA A 24 6.52 -12.62 -6.52
N CYS A 25 7.27 -12.28 -5.49
CA CYS A 25 8.31 -13.12 -4.91
C CYS A 25 8.28 -13.03 -3.38
N VAL A 26 9.10 -13.84 -2.72
CA VAL A 26 9.28 -13.81 -1.26
C VAL A 26 10.71 -13.38 -0.96
N LEU A 27 10.87 -12.35 -0.15
CA LEU A 27 12.13 -11.80 0.28
C LEU A 27 12.09 -11.62 1.80
N ASN A 28 13.00 -12.23 2.56
CA ASN A 28 13.04 -12.14 4.04
C ASN A 28 11.68 -12.46 4.70
N ASP A 29 11.08 -13.60 4.31
CA ASP A 29 9.74 -14.06 4.72
C ASP A 29 8.56 -13.13 4.38
N VAL A 30 8.82 -12.12 3.57
CA VAL A 30 7.86 -11.10 3.15
C VAL A 30 7.56 -11.27 1.67
N GLN A 31 6.28 -11.42 1.34
CA GLN A 31 5.83 -11.36 -0.06
C GLN A 31 5.98 -9.92 -0.57
N ARG A 32 6.58 -9.80 -1.73
CA ARG A 32 6.67 -8.55 -2.49
C ARG A 32 5.84 -8.71 -3.74
N VAL A 33 5.08 -7.70 -4.09
CA VAL A 33 4.32 -7.64 -5.34
C VAL A 33 4.62 -6.30 -6.01
N VAL A 34 5.10 -6.32 -7.25
CA VAL A 34 5.52 -5.13 -8.02
C VAL A 34 5.04 -5.23 -9.46
N LEU A 35 4.93 -4.10 -10.15
CA LEU A 35 4.51 -4.05 -11.56
C LEU A 35 5.62 -4.55 -12.50
N ILE A 36 5.22 -5.09 -13.64
CA ILE A 36 6.11 -5.47 -14.74
C ILE A 36 5.79 -4.61 -15.97
N PRO A 37 6.75 -3.82 -16.48
CA PRO A 37 7.99 -3.39 -15.83
C PRO A 37 7.74 -2.27 -14.80
N SER A 38 8.66 -2.09 -13.86
CA SER A 38 8.66 -0.93 -12.95
C SER A 38 10.06 -0.64 -12.41
N GLU A 39 10.24 0.58 -11.89
CA GLU A 39 11.43 0.98 -11.14
C GLU A 39 11.57 0.14 -9.86
N GLU A 40 10.47 -0.11 -9.16
CA GLU A 40 10.46 -0.96 -7.96
C GLU A 40 10.91 -2.40 -8.26
N LEU A 41 10.55 -2.95 -9.42
CA LEU A 41 11.06 -4.25 -9.85
C LEU A 41 12.55 -4.21 -10.18
N TYR A 42 13.04 -3.13 -10.79
CA TYR A 42 14.47 -2.93 -11.06
C TYR A 42 15.29 -2.90 -9.75
N GLU A 43 14.82 -2.14 -8.76
CA GLU A 43 15.43 -2.05 -7.43
C GLU A 43 15.40 -3.41 -6.72
N LEU A 44 14.27 -4.13 -6.81
CA LEU A 44 14.10 -5.45 -6.21
C LEU A 44 15.06 -6.49 -6.82
N ILE A 45 15.25 -6.49 -8.14
CA ILE A 45 16.25 -7.33 -8.83
C ILE A 45 17.66 -6.96 -8.35
N THR A 46 17.98 -5.67 -8.30
CA THR A 46 19.28 -5.17 -7.86
C THR A 46 19.61 -5.64 -6.44
N LEU A 47 18.68 -5.45 -5.50
CA LEU A 47 18.82 -5.90 -4.12
C LEU A 47 19.07 -7.42 -4.06
N ARG A 48 18.32 -8.19 -4.84
CA ARG A 48 18.42 -9.65 -4.80
C ARG A 48 19.75 -10.18 -5.35
N LEU A 49 20.29 -9.55 -6.38
CA LEU A 49 21.63 -9.87 -6.90
C LEU A 49 22.70 -9.60 -5.82
N ILE A 50 22.62 -8.45 -5.15
CA ILE A 50 23.55 -8.09 -4.07
C ILE A 50 23.50 -9.10 -2.91
N GLU A 51 22.31 -9.48 -2.46
CA GLU A 51 22.14 -10.50 -1.41
C GLU A 51 22.72 -11.87 -1.78
N LYS A 52 22.80 -12.18 -3.08
CA LYS A 52 23.42 -13.39 -3.61
C LYS A 52 24.92 -13.25 -3.88
N ASN A 53 25.53 -12.12 -3.51
CA ASN A 53 26.89 -11.74 -3.85
C ASN A 53 27.16 -11.74 -5.37
N GLU A 54 26.13 -11.51 -6.18
CA GLU A 54 26.25 -11.32 -7.62
C GLU A 54 26.41 -9.83 -7.93
N LYS A 55 27.30 -9.48 -8.87
CA LYS A 55 27.50 -8.08 -9.28
C LYS A 55 26.27 -7.58 -10.06
N PRO A 56 25.54 -6.56 -9.57
CA PRO A 56 24.42 -5.99 -10.30
C PRO A 56 24.93 -5.16 -11.48
N SER A 57 24.88 -5.71 -12.70
CA SER A 57 25.14 -4.97 -13.92
C SER A 57 23.81 -4.57 -14.59
N LYS A 58 23.79 -3.44 -15.30
CA LYS A 58 22.61 -3.02 -16.07
C LYS A 58 22.16 -4.12 -17.04
N SER A 59 23.10 -4.77 -17.74
CA SER A 59 22.78 -5.85 -18.67
C SER A 59 22.12 -7.04 -17.99
N ARG A 60 22.59 -7.45 -16.81
CA ARG A 60 22.01 -8.56 -16.04
C ARG A 60 20.60 -8.22 -15.55
N ILE A 61 20.40 -7.01 -15.01
CA ILE A 61 19.09 -6.57 -14.52
C ILE A 61 18.08 -6.47 -15.68
N HIS A 62 18.48 -5.89 -16.80
CA HIS A 62 17.62 -5.79 -17.99
C HIS A 62 17.28 -7.16 -18.57
N SER A 63 18.25 -8.09 -18.62
CA SER A 63 17.99 -9.47 -19.06
C SER A 63 16.91 -10.16 -18.21
N ILE A 64 16.98 -10.04 -16.88
CA ILE A 64 15.95 -10.59 -15.98
C ILE A 64 14.60 -9.89 -16.19
N MET A 65 14.61 -8.57 -16.33
CA MET A 65 13.41 -7.78 -16.58
C MET A 65 12.71 -8.18 -17.89
N ASP A 66 13.48 -8.42 -18.95
CA ASP A 66 12.95 -8.80 -20.26
C ASP A 66 12.43 -10.23 -20.27
N GLU A 67 13.07 -11.15 -19.55
CA GLU A 67 12.54 -12.50 -19.30
C GLU A 67 11.18 -12.42 -18.57
N LEU A 68 11.08 -11.61 -17.51
CA LEU A 68 9.83 -11.38 -16.78
C LEU A 68 8.73 -10.78 -17.66
N LYS A 69 9.06 -9.83 -18.54
CA LYS A 69 8.10 -9.25 -19.49
C LYS A 69 7.58 -10.32 -20.47
N ALA A 70 8.48 -11.15 -21.01
CA ALA A 70 8.11 -12.21 -21.94
C ALA A 70 7.19 -13.24 -21.27
N LEU A 71 7.56 -13.69 -20.07
CA LEU A 71 6.72 -14.58 -19.26
C LEU A 71 5.35 -13.97 -18.96
N ALA A 72 5.29 -12.66 -18.69
CA ALA A 72 4.04 -11.97 -18.40
C ALA A 72 3.08 -11.82 -19.59
N ILE A 73 3.53 -12.06 -20.83
CA ILE A 73 2.64 -12.10 -22.01
C ILE A 73 1.71 -13.31 -21.94
N GLN A 74 2.22 -14.45 -21.49
CA GLN A 74 1.51 -15.74 -21.47
C GLN A 74 0.51 -15.89 -20.31
N VAL A 75 0.43 -14.89 -19.44
CA VAL A 75 -0.35 -14.98 -18.20
C VAL A 75 -1.78 -14.52 -18.42
N GLU A 76 -2.72 -15.40 -18.11
CA GLU A 76 -4.15 -15.11 -18.14
C GLU A 76 -4.76 -14.95 -16.75
N ASP A 77 -4.17 -15.60 -15.73
CA ASP A 77 -4.61 -15.52 -14.33
C ASP A 77 -4.79 -14.07 -13.87
N LYS A 78 -5.97 -13.73 -13.37
CA LYS A 78 -6.26 -12.47 -12.69
C LYS A 78 -6.33 -12.68 -11.17
N GLU A 79 -5.79 -11.74 -10.41
CA GLU A 79 -5.99 -11.68 -8.96
C GLU A 79 -6.31 -10.26 -8.50
N ASP A 80 -7.12 -10.15 -7.44
CA ASP A 80 -7.33 -8.87 -6.77
C ASP A 80 -6.08 -8.48 -5.96
N ILE A 81 -5.57 -7.27 -6.22
CA ILE A 81 -4.47 -6.66 -5.50
C ILE A 81 -4.86 -5.25 -5.16
N LYS A 82 -4.75 -4.90 -3.88
CA LYS A 82 -4.91 -3.52 -3.44
C LYS A 82 -3.56 -2.90 -3.08
N ILE A 83 -3.56 -1.59 -2.93
CA ILE A 83 -2.35 -0.79 -2.68
C ILE A 83 -2.18 -0.59 -1.17
N ARG A 84 -3.15 0.06 -0.52
CA ARG A 84 -3.13 0.40 0.92
C ARG A 84 -4.11 -0.39 1.77
N TYR A 85 -5.36 -0.54 1.32
CA TYR A 85 -6.46 -1.12 2.11
C TYR A 85 -7.08 -2.28 1.36
N THR A 86 -7.43 -3.37 2.05
CA THR A 86 -8.24 -4.45 1.47
C THR A 86 -9.07 -5.16 2.52
N MET A 87 -10.17 -5.78 2.10
CA MET A 87 -11.01 -6.64 2.95
C MET A 87 -10.66 -8.11 2.74
N GLY A 88 -10.66 -8.90 3.81
CA GLY A 88 -10.53 -10.35 3.72
C GLY A 88 -10.92 -11.05 5.02
N ASN A 89 -11.63 -12.17 4.95
CA ASN A 89 -12.11 -12.91 6.13
C ASN A 89 -12.77 -11.98 7.19
N ASP A 90 -13.67 -11.09 6.74
CA ASP A 90 -14.35 -10.08 7.56
C ASP A 90 -13.44 -9.11 8.34
N CYS A 91 -12.18 -8.98 7.93
CA CYS A 91 -11.21 -8.05 8.50
C CYS A 91 -10.78 -7.02 7.47
N LEU A 92 -10.53 -5.79 7.94
CA LEU A 92 -9.82 -4.77 7.16
C LEU A 92 -8.32 -4.98 7.35
N TYR A 93 -7.57 -5.02 6.25
CA TYR A 93 -6.12 -5.06 6.27
C TYR A 93 -5.55 -3.74 5.75
N ILE A 94 -4.55 -3.22 6.45
CA ILE A 94 -3.81 -2.01 6.08
C ILE A 94 -2.37 -2.37 5.78
N ASN A 95 -1.89 -2.04 4.58
CA ASN A 95 -0.50 -2.14 4.19
C ASN A 95 0.32 -1.01 4.83
N ARG A 96 1.34 -1.37 5.60
CA ARG A 96 2.24 -0.41 6.24
C ARG A 96 3.37 0.09 5.34
N GLY A 97 3.44 -0.30 4.07
CA GLY A 97 4.45 0.16 3.12
C GLY A 97 5.73 -0.68 3.09
N SER A 98 6.24 -1.15 4.22
CA SER A 98 7.36 -2.10 4.27
C SER A 98 6.93 -3.55 4.39
N GLY A 99 6.40 -4.08 3.28
CA GLY A 99 6.36 -5.52 2.98
C GLY A 99 5.72 -6.44 4.00
N ASN A 100 4.54 -6.98 3.69
CA ASN A 100 3.74 -7.92 4.51
C ASN A 100 3.60 -7.61 6.02
N ARG A 101 4.10 -6.47 6.51
CA ARG A 101 3.72 -5.88 7.78
C ARG A 101 2.37 -5.22 7.55
N GLN A 102 1.33 -5.92 7.97
CA GLN A 102 -0.04 -5.49 7.79
C GLN A 102 -0.63 -5.20 9.17
N ILE A 103 -1.56 -4.25 9.23
CA ILE A 103 -2.44 -4.11 10.38
C ILE A 103 -3.74 -4.81 10.01
N ARG A 104 -4.17 -5.77 10.83
CA ARG A 104 -5.48 -6.39 10.74
C ARG A 104 -6.40 -5.70 11.72
N ILE A 105 -7.55 -5.24 11.24
CA ILE A 105 -8.63 -4.65 12.04
C ILE A 105 -9.84 -5.58 11.98
N THR A 106 -10.31 -6.03 13.15
CA THR A 106 -11.50 -6.88 13.31
C THR A 106 -12.60 -6.13 14.06
N LYS A 107 -13.78 -6.74 14.16
CA LYS A 107 -14.93 -6.19 14.92
C LYS A 107 -14.73 -6.23 16.46
N ASP A 108 -13.71 -6.94 16.95
CA ASP A 108 -13.44 -7.04 18.40
C ASP A 108 -12.90 -5.71 18.93
N LYS A 109 -13.61 -5.06 19.85
CA LYS A 109 -13.20 -3.76 20.41
C LYS A 109 -11.95 -3.85 21.30
N LYS A 110 -11.64 -5.01 21.89
CA LYS A 110 -10.52 -5.18 22.83
C LYS A 110 -9.23 -5.59 22.11
N ASN A 111 -9.31 -6.52 21.16
CA ASN A 111 -8.15 -7.04 20.44
C ASN A 111 -8.25 -6.84 18.92
N GLY A 112 -9.07 -5.88 18.47
CA GLY A 112 -9.42 -5.73 17.06
C GLY A 112 -8.28 -5.32 16.17
N ILE A 113 -7.28 -4.61 16.69
CA ILE A 113 -6.17 -4.07 15.91
C ILE A 113 -4.92 -4.89 16.22
N GLN A 114 -4.36 -5.55 15.21
CA GLN A 114 -3.20 -6.43 15.39
C GLN A 114 -2.21 -6.29 14.23
N CYS A 115 -0.92 -6.22 14.55
CA CYS A 115 0.13 -6.41 13.56
C CYS A 115 0.13 -7.88 13.12
N VAL A 116 -0.02 -8.12 11.82
CA VAL A 116 0.09 -9.46 11.24
C VAL A 116 1.22 -9.50 10.21
N LYS A 117 1.93 -10.61 10.19
CA LYS A 117 2.88 -10.98 9.14
C LYS A 117 2.20 -12.01 8.24
N GLY A 118 2.35 -11.89 6.92
CA GLY A 118 2.08 -13.01 6.03
C GLY A 118 1.29 -12.69 4.77
N ARG A 119 0.85 -13.76 4.10
CA ARG A 119 0.31 -13.79 2.73
C ARG A 119 -1.22 -13.82 2.65
N ARG A 120 -1.92 -13.49 3.75
CA ARG A 120 -3.38 -13.64 3.83
C ARG A 120 -4.10 -12.78 2.79
N VAL A 121 -3.60 -11.57 2.59
CA VAL A 121 -4.00 -10.66 1.52
C VAL A 121 -2.75 -10.09 0.85
N LYS A 122 -2.84 -9.81 -0.44
CA LYS A 122 -1.73 -9.31 -1.25
C LYS A 122 -1.84 -7.81 -1.43
N PHE A 123 -0.73 -7.12 -1.22
CA PHE A 123 -0.63 -5.70 -1.53
C PHE A 123 0.46 -5.46 -2.56
N ARG A 124 0.18 -4.56 -3.49
CA ARG A 124 1.19 -4.05 -4.42
C ARG A 124 2.03 -3.02 -3.71
N SER A 125 3.35 -3.19 -3.76
CA SER A 125 4.30 -2.16 -3.36
C SER A 125 4.18 -0.96 -4.30
N SER A 126 4.34 0.24 -3.77
CA SER A 126 4.38 1.47 -4.56
C SER A 126 5.25 2.49 -3.85
N LYS A 127 6.12 3.19 -4.59
CA LYS A 127 6.90 4.32 -4.03
C LYS A 127 6.04 5.49 -3.52
N TYR A 128 4.77 5.55 -3.94
CA TYR A 128 3.81 6.57 -3.50
C TYR A 128 3.15 6.22 -2.15
N ILE A 129 3.28 4.98 -1.69
CA ILE A 129 2.90 4.55 -0.35
C ILE A 129 4.07 4.77 0.60
N GLY A 130 3.98 5.80 1.44
CA GLY A 130 4.88 5.96 2.58
C GLY A 130 4.69 4.84 3.62
N GLU A 131 5.75 4.58 4.40
CA GLU A 131 5.62 3.73 5.59
C GLU A 131 4.58 4.33 6.54
N LEU A 132 3.66 3.49 7.02
CA LEU A 132 2.71 3.92 8.03
C LEU A 132 3.35 3.78 9.40
N ASP A 133 3.65 4.92 10.03
CA ASP A 133 4.09 4.97 11.42
C ASP A 133 2.94 4.50 12.31
N TYR A 134 3.04 3.24 12.76
CA TYR A 134 2.07 2.60 13.61
C TYR A 134 2.75 2.14 14.88
N GLN A 135 2.37 2.76 15.98
CA GLN A 135 2.87 2.49 17.31
C GLN A 135 1.78 1.79 18.13
N HIS A 136 1.80 0.47 18.12
CA HIS A 136 0.81 -0.37 18.83
C HIS A 136 0.69 -0.10 20.34
N ASN A 137 1.71 0.52 20.95
CA ASN A 137 1.76 0.84 22.37
C ASN A 137 1.25 2.24 22.70
N VAL A 138 0.95 3.06 21.69
CA VAL A 138 0.41 4.41 21.89
C VAL A 138 -1.11 4.32 21.94
N LYS A 139 -1.69 4.87 23.01
CA LYS A 139 -3.15 5.01 23.12
C LYS A 139 -3.61 6.01 22.06
N ALA A 140 -4.59 5.62 21.25
CA ALA A 140 -5.21 6.53 20.30
C ALA A 140 -5.81 7.73 21.05
N ASP A 141 -5.44 8.94 20.63
CA ASP A 141 -5.98 10.19 21.13
C ASP A 141 -6.62 10.94 19.96
N PHE A 142 -7.92 10.70 19.79
CA PHE A 142 -8.68 11.32 18.71
C PHE A 142 -9.07 12.77 19.05
N ASP A 143 -9.06 13.13 20.34
CA ASP A 143 -9.29 14.52 20.76
C ASP A 143 -8.12 15.41 20.34
N LEU A 144 -6.91 14.85 20.30
CA LEU A 144 -5.73 15.52 19.75
C LEU A 144 -5.91 15.87 18.26
N PHE A 145 -6.57 15.02 17.47
CA PHE A 145 -6.88 15.34 16.07
C PHE A 145 -7.79 16.57 15.99
N TRP A 146 -8.87 16.61 16.76
CA TRP A 146 -9.82 17.73 16.78
C TRP A 146 -9.23 19.02 17.34
N LYS A 147 -8.25 18.92 18.23
CA LYS A 147 -7.51 20.09 18.75
C LYS A 147 -6.80 20.85 17.63
N TYR A 148 -6.30 20.15 16.60
CA TYR A 148 -5.52 20.76 15.51
C TYR A 148 -6.31 20.91 14.21
N ALA A 149 -7.41 20.18 14.03
CA ALA A 149 -8.31 20.36 12.91
C ALA A 149 -9.12 21.66 13.08
N PRO A 150 -9.08 22.62 12.14
CA PRO A 150 -9.86 23.86 12.20
C PRO A 150 -11.34 23.61 11.86
N VAL A 151 -12.00 22.69 12.57
CA VAL A 151 -13.39 22.26 12.37
C VAL A 151 -14.14 22.40 13.68
N SER A 152 -14.98 23.43 13.78
CA SER A 152 -15.66 23.82 15.02
C SER A 152 -17.04 23.20 15.21
N ASN A 153 -17.70 22.77 14.14
CA ASN A 153 -19.05 22.20 14.18
C ASN A 153 -19.01 20.68 14.22
N GLU A 154 -19.74 20.06 15.15
CA GLU A 154 -19.87 18.59 15.28
C GLU A 154 -20.33 17.91 13.98
N ASN A 155 -21.22 18.54 13.21
CA ASN A 155 -21.69 17.99 11.93
C ASN A 155 -20.56 17.94 10.88
N ASP A 156 -19.71 18.97 10.83
CA ASP A 156 -18.57 19.02 9.93
C ASP A 156 -17.48 18.03 10.38
N GLN A 157 -17.30 17.87 11.69
CA GLN A 157 -16.43 16.84 12.26
C GLN A 157 -16.91 15.44 11.86
N LEU A 158 -18.22 15.17 11.96
CA LEU A 158 -18.80 13.91 11.55
C LEU A 158 -18.64 13.67 10.04
N LEU A 159 -18.83 14.71 9.21
CA LEU A 159 -18.64 14.62 7.76
C LEU A 159 -17.19 14.30 7.40
N LEU A 160 -16.24 14.98 8.06
CA LEU A 160 -14.81 14.73 7.87
C LEU A 160 -14.43 13.31 8.33
N LEU A 161 -14.95 12.85 9.46
CA LEU A 161 -14.72 11.49 9.94
C LEU A 161 -15.29 10.45 8.96
N ALA A 162 -16.52 10.65 8.49
CA ALA A 162 -17.15 9.78 7.51
C ALA A 162 -16.33 9.72 6.21
N PHE A 163 -15.83 10.87 5.74
CA PHE A 163 -14.91 10.93 4.59
C PHE A 163 -13.63 10.12 4.84
N MET A 164 -12.94 10.35 5.96
CA MET A 164 -11.68 9.66 6.27
C MET A 164 -11.86 8.15 6.35
N VAL A 165 -12.94 7.70 7.00
CA VAL A 165 -13.28 6.28 7.14
C VAL A 165 -13.63 5.69 5.78
N ASN A 166 -14.52 6.33 5.02
CA ASN A 166 -14.94 5.87 3.69
C ASN A 166 -13.74 5.72 2.76
N ALA A 167 -12.82 6.67 2.80
CA ALA A 167 -11.64 6.69 1.96
C ALA A 167 -10.58 5.62 2.34
N CYS A 168 -10.82 4.82 3.39
CA CYS A 168 -10.05 3.63 3.74
C CYS A 168 -10.70 2.32 3.23
N PHE A 169 -11.90 2.36 2.64
CA PHE A 169 -12.56 1.18 2.10
C PHE A 169 -12.30 1.04 0.59
N PRO A 170 -11.75 -0.11 0.16
CA PRO A 170 -11.33 -0.32 -1.23
C PRO A 170 -12.50 -0.41 -2.23
N ASN A 171 -13.70 -0.73 -1.75
CA ASN A 171 -14.87 -1.02 -2.58
C ASN A 171 -15.84 0.15 -2.66
N ASN A 172 -15.54 1.26 -1.99
CA ASN A 172 -16.37 2.45 -2.02
C ASN A 172 -15.92 3.37 -3.15
N GLU A 173 -16.86 4.11 -3.73
CA GLU A 173 -16.54 5.19 -4.65
C GLU A 173 -15.64 6.22 -3.94
N TYR A 174 -14.64 6.74 -4.65
CA TYR A 174 -13.69 7.70 -4.10
C TYR A 174 -14.44 8.95 -3.64
N PRO A 175 -14.58 9.20 -2.33
CA PRO A 175 -15.34 10.34 -1.87
C PRO A 175 -14.59 11.62 -2.23
N ILE A 176 -15.32 12.67 -2.59
CA ILE A 176 -14.77 14.01 -2.85
C ILE A 176 -15.03 14.88 -1.62
N LEU A 177 -13.96 15.39 -1.01
CA LEU A 177 -14.06 16.34 0.10
C LEU A 177 -13.84 17.76 -0.42
N LEU A 178 -14.84 18.61 -0.27
CA LEU A 178 -14.72 20.05 -0.55
C LEU A 178 -14.51 20.81 0.77
N ILE A 179 -13.31 21.38 0.95
CA ILE A 179 -12.98 22.20 2.11
C ILE A 179 -13.13 23.68 1.73
N THR A 180 -14.05 24.38 2.38
CA THR A 180 -14.35 25.80 2.12
C THR A 180 -14.05 26.68 3.34
N GLY A 181 -13.89 27.99 3.12
CA GLY A 181 -13.57 28.94 4.18
C GLY A 181 -12.78 30.15 3.69
N ALA A 182 -12.81 31.25 4.44
CA ALA A 182 -12.09 32.49 4.12
C ALA A 182 -10.55 32.28 4.02
N PRO A 183 -9.80 33.17 3.36
CA PRO A 183 -8.33 33.16 3.42
C PRO A 183 -7.84 33.14 4.88
N GLY A 184 -6.82 32.33 5.19
CA GLY A 184 -6.29 32.20 6.57
C GLY A 184 -7.04 31.23 7.49
N SER A 185 -8.12 30.58 7.05
CA SER A 185 -8.90 29.60 7.85
C SER A 185 -8.22 28.24 8.08
N GLY A 186 -6.99 28.03 7.61
CA GLY A 186 -6.27 26.76 7.80
C GLY A 186 -6.68 25.61 6.86
N LYS A 187 -7.38 25.87 5.75
CA LYS A 187 -7.79 24.83 4.76
C LYS A 187 -6.62 23.98 4.25
N THR A 188 -5.51 24.63 3.90
CA THR A 188 -4.29 23.94 3.43
C THR A 188 -3.73 23.06 4.54
N THR A 189 -3.62 23.59 5.76
CA THR A 189 -3.15 22.85 6.93
C THR A 189 -4.01 21.61 7.23
N LEU A 190 -5.33 21.75 7.18
CA LEU A 190 -6.25 20.61 7.34
C LEU A 190 -6.05 19.56 6.24
N THR A 191 -5.84 20.01 5.00
CA THR A 191 -5.62 19.11 3.85
C THR A 191 -4.34 18.32 4.02
N GLU A 192 -3.23 18.98 4.37
CA GLU A 192 -1.94 18.34 4.64
C GLU A 192 -2.06 17.33 5.78
N PHE A 193 -2.74 17.70 6.88
CA PHE A 193 -2.94 16.83 8.03
C PHE A 193 -3.72 15.55 7.66
N ILE A 194 -4.79 15.67 6.86
CA ILE A 194 -5.58 14.52 6.38
C ILE A 194 -4.72 13.62 5.48
N LEU A 195 -3.90 14.21 4.60
CA LEU A 195 -3.03 13.46 3.70
C LEU A 195 -1.94 12.69 4.46
N ASP A 196 -1.37 13.30 5.49
CA ASP A 196 -0.36 12.69 6.36
C ASP A 196 -0.94 11.52 7.16
N VAL A 197 -2.11 11.70 7.79
CA VAL A 197 -2.81 10.62 8.52
C VAL A 197 -3.11 9.44 7.59
N ARG A 198 -3.43 9.71 6.32
CA ARG A 198 -3.71 8.66 5.32
C ARG A 198 -2.46 8.11 4.64
N ASN A 199 -1.29 8.72 4.87
CA ASN A 199 -0.02 8.43 4.20
C ASN A 199 -0.17 8.32 2.68
N LEU A 200 -0.91 9.25 2.07
CA LEU A 200 -1.01 9.42 0.62
C LEU A 200 -0.03 10.52 0.20
N ARG A 201 1.06 10.18 -0.50
CA ARG A 201 1.90 11.22 -1.14
C ARG A 201 1.14 11.77 -2.34
N VAL A 202 0.64 13.01 -2.23
CA VAL A 202 0.13 13.76 -3.39
C VAL A 202 1.33 14.28 -4.16
N VAL A 203 1.46 13.85 -5.41
CA VAL A 203 2.35 14.51 -6.37
C VAL A 203 1.59 15.73 -6.89
N TYR A 204 1.96 16.92 -6.45
CA TYR A 204 1.55 18.14 -7.14
C TYR A 204 2.13 18.08 -8.57
N ARG A 205 1.27 18.20 -9.58
CA ARG A 205 1.70 18.56 -10.94
C ARG A 205 1.76 20.07 -11.06
#